data_AF-A0A1C6LYZ8-F1
#
_entry.id   AF-A0A1C6LYZ8-F1
#
_cell.length_a   1.000
_cell.length_b   1.000
_cell.length_c   1.000
_cell.angle_alpha   90.00
_cell.angle_beta   90.00
_cell.angle_gamma   90.00
#
_symmetry.space_group_name_H-M   'P 1'
#
loop_
_entity.id
_entity.type
_entity.pdbx_description
1 polymer ?
#
loop_
_entity_poly.entity_id
_entity_poly.type
_entity_poly.pdbx_seq_one_letter_code
_entity_poly.pdbx_strand_id
1 'polypeptide(L)'
;MRKILLTAGMALIPMIATTAFAQTSSGEADPAQSKARPVAPTTPAERSEARGERKESGSAAARGPQIGEGQPQPAAAPKTSREERKAAHAKRRAATGQANQAGQLSRGGNIDAPERQKP
;
A
#
# COMPACT_ATOMS: atom_id res chain seq x y z
N MET A 1 -14.83 48.07 -29.11
CA MET A 1 -13.54 47.36 -28.97
C MET A 1 -13.23 47.07 -27.49
N ARG A 2 -14.01 46.18 -26.86
CA ARG A 2 -13.81 45.72 -25.45
C ARG A 2 -14.19 44.24 -25.31
N LYS A 3 -13.94 43.46 -26.37
CA LYS A 3 -14.22 42.02 -26.46
C LYS A 3 -12.97 41.20 -26.76
N ILE A 4 -11.79 41.76 -26.45
CA ILE A 4 -10.49 41.11 -26.61
C ILE A 4 -9.90 40.73 -25.24
N LEU A 5 -10.50 41.21 -24.14
CA LEU A 5 -10.02 40.97 -22.78
C LEU A 5 -10.59 39.71 -22.10
N LEU A 6 -11.39 38.89 -22.81
CA LEU A 6 -11.97 37.66 -22.24
C LEU A 6 -11.47 36.36 -22.90
N THR A 7 -10.50 36.44 -23.82
CA THR A 7 -9.93 35.27 -24.53
C THR A 7 -8.46 35.00 -24.17
N ALA A 8 -7.89 35.75 -23.23
CA ALA A 8 -6.51 35.55 -22.75
C ALA A 8 -6.41 34.75 -21.43
N GLY A 9 -7.54 34.35 -20.83
CA GLY A 9 -7.60 33.64 -19.54
C GLY A 9 -7.78 32.12 -19.62
N MET A 10 -7.95 31.53 -20.82
CA MET A 10 -8.16 30.08 -21.01
C MET A 10 -7.00 29.39 -21.76
N ALA A 11 -5.78 29.90 -21.63
CA ALA A 11 -4.58 29.30 -22.25
C ALA A 11 -3.49 28.93 -21.24
N LEU A 12 -3.83 28.82 -19.95
CA LEU A 12 -2.85 28.56 -18.87
C LEU A 12 -3.31 27.44 -17.92
N ILE A 13 -3.97 26.40 -18.45
CA ILE A 13 -4.44 25.24 -17.67
C ILE A 13 -3.97 23.84 -18.17
N PRO A 14 -3.30 23.62 -19.33
CA PRO A 14 -2.72 22.30 -19.58
C PRO A 14 -1.27 22.14 -19.06
N MET A 15 -0.72 23.10 -18.31
CA MET A 15 0.65 23.01 -17.74
C MET A 15 0.71 22.44 -16.31
N ILE A 16 -0.33 21.76 -15.84
CA ILE A 16 -0.30 20.99 -14.57
C ILE A 16 -0.65 19.51 -14.81
N ALA A 17 -0.99 19.12 -16.05
CA ALA A 17 -1.37 17.75 -16.38
C ALA A 17 -0.19 16.84 -16.80
N THR A 18 1.06 17.31 -16.72
CA THR A 18 2.26 16.51 -17.09
C THR A 18 3.10 16.05 -15.91
N THR A 19 2.74 16.36 -14.66
CA THR A 19 3.45 15.85 -13.47
C THR A 19 2.87 14.56 -12.90
N ALA A 20 1.83 13.99 -13.52
CA ALA A 20 1.26 12.71 -13.15
C ALA A 20 1.63 11.65 -14.21
N PHE A 21 2.55 10.75 -13.85
CA PHE A 21 2.91 9.52 -14.57
C PHE A 21 3.63 9.65 -15.92
N ALA A 22 4.90 10.07 -15.89
CA ALA A 22 5.91 9.66 -16.89
C ALA A 22 6.89 8.62 -16.31
N GLN A 23 6.39 7.71 -15.46
CA GLN A 23 7.04 6.41 -15.16
C GLN A 23 6.51 5.30 -16.09
N THR A 24 5.92 5.67 -17.23
CA THR A 24 5.58 4.73 -18.30
C THR A 24 6.85 4.34 -19.06
N SER A 25 7.44 3.23 -18.62
CA SER A 25 7.99 2.19 -19.49
C SER A 25 9.02 2.59 -20.56
N SER A 26 10.15 3.18 -20.16
CA SER A 26 11.48 2.98 -20.78
C SER A 26 12.44 4.03 -20.22
N GLY A 27 12.99 3.77 -19.04
CA GLY A 27 13.96 4.67 -18.42
C GLY A 27 15.34 4.52 -19.06
N GLU A 28 15.54 5.04 -20.26
CA GLU A 28 16.89 5.46 -20.68
C GLU A 28 17.10 6.86 -20.11
N ALA A 29 17.89 6.94 -19.05
CA ALA A 29 18.32 8.21 -18.51
C ALA A 29 19.20 8.91 -19.55
N ASP A 30 18.86 10.15 -19.90
CA ASP A 30 19.72 11.02 -20.72
C ASP A 30 21.09 11.17 -20.01
N PRO A 31 22.20 10.72 -20.62
CA PRO A 31 23.53 10.82 -20.02
C PRO A 31 24.02 12.27 -19.91
N ALA A 32 23.40 13.21 -20.63
CA ALA A 32 23.77 14.63 -20.55
C ALA A 32 23.14 15.35 -19.34
N GLN A 33 22.06 14.82 -18.75
CA GLN A 33 21.41 15.40 -17.57
C GLN A 33 21.63 14.63 -16.26
N SER A 34 22.19 13.43 -16.32
CA SER A 34 22.46 12.61 -15.14
C SER A 34 23.89 12.85 -14.60
N LYS A 35 24.04 13.82 -13.69
CA LYS A 35 25.32 14.07 -12.97
C LYS A 35 25.74 12.94 -12.02
N ALA A 36 25.09 11.79 -12.04
CA ALA A 36 25.43 10.63 -11.21
C ALA A 36 25.68 9.42 -12.11
N ARG A 37 26.86 8.82 -11.96
CA ARG A 37 27.16 7.51 -12.55
C ARG A 37 26.13 6.50 -12.02
N PRO A 38 25.62 5.58 -12.86
CA PRO A 38 24.72 4.53 -12.38
C PRO A 38 25.45 3.69 -11.32
N VAL A 39 24.88 3.63 -10.12
CA VAL A 39 25.39 2.81 -9.00
C VAL A 39 24.82 1.40 -9.12
N ALA A 40 25.62 0.39 -8.78
CA ALA A 40 25.18 -0.99 -8.77
C ALA A 40 23.95 -1.18 -7.85
N PRO A 41 22.97 -2.03 -8.25
CA PRO A 41 21.80 -2.29 -7.41
C PRO A 41 22.22 -2.99 -6.11
N THR A 42 21.54 -2.64 -5.02
CA THR A 42 21.80 -3.25 -3.70
C THR A 42 21.44 -4.73 -3.67
N THR A 43 22.28 -5.53 -3.02
CA THR A 43 22.05 -6.97 -2.87
C THR A 43 20.84 -7.24 -1.95
N PRO A 44 20.22 -8.44 -2.01
CA PRO A 44 19.17 -8.82 -1.07
C PRO A 44 19.63 -8.77 0.40
N ALA A 45 20.90 -9.11 0.66
CA ALA A 45 21.50 -9.08 1.99
C ALA A 45 21.57 -7.64 2.53
N GLU A 46 22.13 -6.71 1.77
CA GLU A 46 22.19 -5.27 2.11
C GLU A 46 20.79 -4.69 2.36
N ARG A 47 19.81 -5.08 1.54
CA ARG A 47 18.42 -4.63 1.74
C ARG A 47 17.80 -5.20 3.02
N SER A 48 18.16 -6.41 3.42
CA SER A 48 17.65 -7.04 4.64
C SER A 48 18.26 -6.40 5.90
N GLU A 49 19.55 -6.08 5.86
CA GLU A 49 20.27 -5.39 6.94
C GLU A 49 19.73 -3.98 7.13
N ALA A 50 19.62 -3.20 6.05
CA ALA A 50 19.03 -1.85 6.09
C ALA A 50 17.56 -1.84 6.54
N ARG A 51 16.82 -2.95 6.37
CA ARG A 51 15.47 -3.10 6.94
C ARG A 51 15.51 -3.43 8.42
N GLY A 52 16.50 -4.21 8.87
CA GLY A 52 16.75 -4.49 10.28
C GLY A 52 16.99 -3.20 11.06
N GLU A 53 17.95 -2.39 10.61
CA GLU A 53 18.29 -1.10 11.23
C GLU A 53 17.09 -0.14 11.29
N ARG A 54 16.29 -0.07 10.21
CA ARG A 54 15.06 0.74 10.18
C ARG A 54 13.99 0.25 11.14
N LYS A 55 13.87 -1.08 11.32
CA LYS A 55 12.92 -1.65 12.27
C LYS A 55 13.35 -1.36 13.70
N GLU A 56 14.64 -1.51 14.00
CA GLU A 56 15.17 -1.26 15.34
C GLU A 56 15.00 0.21 15.73
N SER A 57 15.46 1.14 14.89
CA SER A 57 15.31 2.58 15.09
C SER A 57 13.84 3.01 15.16
N GLY A 58 12.98 2.49 14.27
CA GLY A 58 11.55 2.75 14.31
C GLY A 58 10.89 2.22 15.59
N SER A 59 11.31 1.05 16.07
CA SER A 59 10.78 0.47 17.32
C SER A 59 11.21 1.25 18.56
N ALA A 60 12.44 1.76 18.58
CA ALA A 60 12.95 2.61 19.65
C ALA A 60 12.23 3.97 19.66
N ALA A 61 12.06 4.59 18.49
CA ALA A 61 11.33 5.85 18.35
C ALA A 61 9.85 5.74 18.74
N ALA A 62 9.18 4.64 18.38
CA ALA A 62 7.79 4.39 18.77
C ALA A 62 7.58 4.16 20.27
N ARG A 63 8.64 3.71 20.98
CA ARG A 63 8.65 3.50 22.45
C ARG A 63 9.10 4.73 23.23
N GLY A 64 9.59 5.78 22.56
CA GLY A 64 9.89 7.06 23.21
C GLY A 64 8.65 7.65 23.89
N PRO A 65 8.81 8.67 24.75
CA PRO A 65 7.68 9.30 25.42
C PRO A 65 6.67 9.77 24.36
N GLN A 66 5.55 9.06 24.25
CA GLN A 66 4.40 9.53 23.47
C GLN A 66 3.81 10.67 24.28
N ILE A 67 4.30 11.89 24.05
CA ILE A 67 3.69 13.13 24.55
C ILE A 67 2.40 13.35 23.74
N GLY A 68 1.45 12.45 23.93
CA GLY A 68 0.06 12.72 23.63
C GLY A 68 -0.51 13.47 24.82
N GLU A 69 -1.25 14.54 24.54
CA GLU A 69 -2.24 15.05 25.50
C GLU A 69 -3.01 13.84 26.04
N GLY A 70 -3.04 13.72 27.38
CA GLY A 70 -3.23 12.48 28.11
C GLY A 70 -4.25 11.51 27.51
N GLN A 71 -3.95 10.22 27.59
CA GLN A 71 -4.85 9.14 27.21
C GLN A 71 -6.28 9.39 27.75
N PRO A 72 -7.30 9.66 26.92
CA PRO A 72 -8.56 9.03 27.25
C PRO A 72 -8.30 7.55 26.98
N GLN A 73 -8.19 6.75 28.03
CA GLN A 73 -8.63 5.36 27.90
C GLN A 73 -9.95 5.43 27.12
N PRO A 74 -10.11 4.67 26.01
CA PRO A 74 -11.38 4.67 25.33
C PRO A 74 -12.44 4.33 26.37
N ALA A 75 -13.31 5.30 26.66
CA ALA A 75 -14.31 5.19 27.73
C ALA A 75 -15.25 3.99 27.51
N ALA A 76 -15.32 3.52 26.26
CA ALA A 76 -16.06 2.33 25.88
C ALA A 76 -15.14 1.10 25.81
N ALA A 77 -15.37 0.16 26.74
CA ALA A 77 -14.86 -1.19 26.61
C ALA A 77 -15.41 -1.87 25.34
N PRO A 78 -14.70 -2.88 24.80
CA PRO A 78 -15.23 -3.69 23.71
C PRO A 78 -16.59 -4.29 24.10
N LYS A 79 -17.59 -4.15 23.24
CA LYS A 79 -18.94 -4.71 23.46
C LYS A 79 -18.97 -6.24 23.54
N THR A 80 -17.91 -6.91 23.08
CA THR A 80 -17.81 -8.36 23.00
C THR A 80 -16.51 -8.86 23.60
N SER A 81 -16.59 -10.01 24.25
CA SER A 81 -15.43 -10.67 24.86
C SER A 81 -14.42 -11.11 23.80
N ARG A 82 -13.20 -11.43 24.24
CA ARG A 82 -12.16 -11.95 23.33
C ARG A 82 -12.55 -13.33 22.81
N GLU A 83 -13.21 -14.11 23.65
CA GLU A 83 -13.71 -15.45 23.41
C GLU A 83 -14.81 -15.42 22.34
N GLU A 84 -15.77 -14.51 22.45
CA GLU A 84 -16.81 -14.30 21.43
C GLU A 84 -16.23 -13.91 20.08
N ARG A 85 -15.26 -12.99 20.06
CA ARG A 85 -14.57 -12.61 18.82
C ARG A 85 -13.84 -13.78 18.19
N LYS A 86 -13.16 -14.61 18.99
CA LYS A 86 -12.46 -15.81 18.53
C LYS A 86 -13.45 -16.84 17.95
N ALA A 87 -14.58 -17.07 18.62
CA ALA A 87 -15.62 -17.96 18.16
C ALA A 87 -16.25 -17.46 16.84
N ALA A 88 -16.57 -16.17 16.73
CA ALA A 88 -17.08 -15.57 15.51
C ALA A 88 -16.07 -15.68 14.36
N HIS A 89 -14.79 -15.44 14.63
CA HIS A 89 -13.73 -15.60 13.64
C HIS A 89 -13.60 -17.05 13.16
N ALA A 90 -13.67 -18.03 14.07
CA ALA A 90 -13.64 -19.45 13.72
C ALA A 90 -14.82 -19.84 12.82
N LYS A 91 -16.04 -19.38 13.14
CA LYS A 91 -17.23 -19.59 12.30
C LYS A 91 -17.04 -19.02 10.89
N ARG A 92 -16.57 -17.77 10.77
CA ARG A 92 -16.28 -17.17 9.45
C ARG A 92 -15.25 -17.97 8.67
N ARG A 93 -14.16 -18.39 9.31
CA ARG A 93 -13.10 -19.19 8.65
C ARG A 93 -13.64 -20.52 8.14
N ALA A 94 -14.49 -21.21 8.92
CA ALA A 94 -15.12 -22.45 8.50
C ALA A 94 -16.04 -22.24 7.29
N ALA A 95 -16.89 -21.21 7.33
CA ALA A 95 -17.79 -20.87 6.22
C ALA A 95 -17.01 -20.48 4.95
N THR A 96 -15.95 -19.68 5.09
CA THR A 96 -15.06 -19.35 3.96
C THR A 96 -14.35 -20.59 3.43
N GLY A 97 -13.92 -21.52 4.29
CA GLY A 97 -13.34 -22.80 3.89
C GLY A 97 -14.30 -23.65 3.07
N GLN A 98 -15.56 -23.76 3.51
CA GLN A 98 -16.61 -24.48 2.78
C GLN A 98 -16.92 -23.80 1.43
N ALA A 99 -17.07 -22.47 1.41
CA ALA A 99 -17.29 -21.72 0.18
C ALA A 99 -16.11 -21.84 -0.81
N ASN A 100 -14.88 -21.91 -0.30
CA ASN A 100 -13.68 -22.19 -1.10
C ASN A 100 -13.69 -23.60 -1.69
N GLN A 101 -14.01 -24.62 -0.88
CA GLN A 101 -14.12 -26.01 -1.35
C GLN A 101 -15.22 -26.16 -2.40
N ALA A 102 -16.33 -25.46 -2.24
CA ALA A 102 -17.44 -25.43 -3.18
C ALA A 102 -17.21 -24.54 -4.41
N GLY A 103 -16.02 -23.90 -4.55
CA GLY A 103 -15.70 -23.05 -5.70
C GLY A 103 -16.49 -21.73 -5.78
N GLN A 104 -17.18 -21.33 -4.71
CA GLN A 104 -18.11 -20.19 -4.71
C GLN A 104 -17.43 -18.82 -4.58
N LEU A 105 -16.10 -18.74 -4.44
CA LEU A 105 -15.36 -17.49 -4.26
C LEU A 105 -14.66 -17.03 -5.55
N SER A 106 -15.08 -15.86 -6.07
CA SER A 106 -14.68 -15.34 -7.39
C SER A 106 -13.22 -14.90 -7.53
N ARG A 107 -12.48 -14.65 -6.43
CA ARG A 107 -11.10 -14.12 -6.48
C ARG A 107 -10.19 -14.88 -5.51
N GLY A 108 -9.50 -15.90 -6.04
CA GLY A 108 -8.56 -16.74 -5.27
C GLY A 108 -9.20 -17.89 -4.50
N GLY A 109 -10.43 -18.28 -4.85
CA GLY A 109 -11.03 -19.52 -4.41
C GLY A 109 -10.27 -20.72 -4.99
N ASN A 110 -9.62 -21.45 -4.09
CA ASN A 110 -8.99 -22.76 -4.22
C ASN A 110 -8.12 -22.98 -5.49
N ILE A 111 -6.79 -22.84 -5.34
CA ILE A 111 -5.81 -23.29 -6.35
C ILE A 111 -5.92 -24.81 -6.56
N ASP A 112 -6.37 -25.52 -5.53
CA ASP A 112 -6.60 -26.96 -5.51
C ASP A 112 -8.01 -27.37 -5.98
N ALA A 113 -8.83 -26.43 -6.50
CA ALA A 113 -10.11 -26.80 -7.10
C ALA A 113 -9.87 -27.79 -8.26
N PRO A 114 -10.62 -28.90 -8.34
CA PRO A 114 -10.43 -29.91 -9.39
C PRO A 114 -10.61 -29.32 -10.80
N GLU A 115 -11.43 -28.28 -10.96
CA GLU A 115 -11.61 -27.55 -12.22
C GLU A 115 -10.36 -26.78 -12.70
N ARG A 116 -9.39 -26.52 -11.81
CA ARG A 116 -8.13 -25.83 -12.12
C ARG A 116 -6.92 -26.77 -12.22
N GLN A 117 -7.06 -28.02 -11.78
CA GLN A 117 -6.04 -29.05 -11.98
C GLN A 117 -6.17 -29.56 -13.42
N LYS A 118 -5.28 -29.10 -14.32
CA LYS A 118 -5.21 -29.64 -15.69
C LYS A 118 -4.85 -31.14 -15.65
N PRO A 119 -5.39 -31.96 -16.58
CA PRO A 119 -5.03 -33.36 -16.70
C PRO A 119 -3.55 -33.56 -17.05
#